data_AF-A0A6J1I8T7-F1
#
_entry.id   AF-A0A6J1I8T7-F1
#
_cell.length_a   1.000
_cell.length_b   1.000
_cell.length_c   1.000
_cell.angle_alpha   90.00
_cell.angle_beta   90.00
_cell.angle_gamma   90.00
#
_symmetry.space_group_name_H-M   'P 1'
#
loop_
_entity.id
_entity.type
_entity.pdbx_description
1 polymer ?
#
loop_
_entity_poly.entity_id
_entity_poly.type
_entity_poly.pdbx_seq_one_letter_code
_entity_poly.pdbx_strand_id
1 'polypeptide(L)'
;MPCSKPTIDPSDVPFVHFPKPTTYSRAECACHPVRFFAILSMQRSGSGWFETLLNNHTNISSNGEIFSVKVRRSNISTIVETLDKVYNLDWFSSASKNECTAAVGLKWMLNQGLMQHHVEIVEYFKRRGVSAIFLFRRNLLRRMISVLANSYDQAAKLLNGTHKSHVHSHHEADILAKYKPVINATLLIPNLRQVEETTAKALEYFNSTRHIVLYYEDVVRNRTKLSDVQDFLKVPRRKLKSRQVKIHRGPLSNQIENLEHVEKALNGSQYESFLHADFRK
;
A
#
# COMPACT_ATOMS: atom_id res chain seq x y z
N MET A 1 -26.17 -24.59 -10.23
CA MET A 1 -26.00 -25.73 -9.32
C MET A 1 -25.84 -25.21 -7.90
N PRO A 2 -26.44 -25.85 -6.88
CA PRO A 2 -26.12 -25.51 -5.50
C PRO A 2 -24.66 -25.91 -5.22
N CYS A 3 -23.80 -24.92 -4.99
CA CYS A 3 -22.42 -25.17 -4.60
C CYS A 3 -22.34 -25.54 -3.12
N SER A 4 -21.51 -26.53 -2.79
CA SER A 4 -21.28 -26.93 -1.39
C SER A 4 -20.58 -25.78 -0.65
N LYS A 5 -21.19 -25.27 0.41
CA LYS A 5 -20.54 -24.27 1.26
C LYS A 5 -19.35 -24.94 1.96
N PRO A 6 -18.16 -24.33 1.95
CA PRO A 6 -17.02 -24.89 2.67
C PRO A 6 -17.28 -24.84 4.18
N THR A 7 -16.74 -25.82 4.91
CA THR A 7 -16.67 -25.77 6.37
C THR A 7 -15.77 -24.60 6.78
N ILE A 8 -16.31 -23.65 7.54
CA ILE A 8 -15.58 -22.48 8.02
C ILE A 8 -15.25 -22.72 9.49
N ASP A 9 -13.98 -22.52 9.86
CA ASP A 9 -13.55 -22.54 11.25
C ASP A 9 -14.30 -21.44 12.04
N PRO A 10 -14.84 -21.72 13.24
CA PRO A 10 -15.55 -20.73 14.05
C PRO A 10 -14.77 -19.41 14.24
N SER A 11 -13.44 -19.47 14.32
CA SER A 11 -12.57 -18.29 14.47
C SER A 11 -12.48 -17.43 13.19
N ASP A 12 -12.78 -18.00 12.02
CA ASP A 12 -12.74 -17.31 10.73
C ASP A 12 -14.10 -16.72 10.33
N VAL A 13 -15.20 -17.12 10.99
CA VAL A 13 -16.56 -16.66 10.67
C VAL A 13 -16.69 -15.14 10.57
N PRO A 14 -16.11 -14.32 11.46
CA PRO A 14 -16.22 -12.85 11.37
C PRO A 14 -15.57 -12.24 10.14
N PHE A 15 -14.63 -12.94 9.50
CA PHE A 15 -13.81 -12.44 8.39
C PHE A 15 -14.24 -12.99 7.02
N VAL A 16 -15.25 -13.86 7.00
CA VAL A 16 -15.72 -14.54 5.81
C VAL A 16 -17.06 -13.99 5.36
N HIS A 17 -17.11 -13.55 4.10
CA HIS A 17 -18.31 -12.94 3.52
C HIS A 17 -18.75 -13.68 2.26
N PHE A 18 -20.03 -13.55 1.94
CA PHE A 18 -20.61 -14.03 0.67
C PHE A 18 -21.26 -12.85 -0.05
N PRO A 19 -20.48 -11.94 -0.66
CA PRO A 19 -20.99 -10.80 -1.40
C PRO A 19 -21.99 -11.20 -2.48
N LYS A 20 -23.01 -10.35 -2.67
CA LYS A 20 -24.04 -10.49 -3.71
C LYS A 20 -24.01 -9.20 -4.55
N PRO A 21 -23.08 -9.09 -5.51
CA PRO A 21 -23.00 -7.93 -6.38
C PRO A 21 -24.33 -7.73 -7.11
N THR A 22 -24.68 -6.46 -7.30
CA THR A 22 -25.90 -6.05 -8.02
C THR A 22 -25.68 -5.98 -9.53
N THR A 23 -24.42 -5.83 -9.93
CA THR A 23 -24.01 -5.62 -11.32
C THR A 23 -23.80 -6.90 -12.13
N TYR A 24 -23.61 -8.05 -11.46
CA TYR A 24 -23.42 -9.34 -12.12
C TYR A 24 -23.70 -10.52 -11.18
N SER A 25 -23.88 -11.72 -11.74
CA SER A 25 -23.97 -12.96 -10.95
C SER A 25 -22.60 -13.56 -10.71
N ARG A 26 -22.28 -13.92 -9.46
CA ARG A 26 -21.07 -14.68 -9.12
C ARG A 26 -21.12 -16.15 -9.56
N ALA A 27 -22.25 -16.62 -10.11
CA ALA A 27 -22.44 -17.97 -10.62
C ALA A 27 -21.92 -19.06 -9.65
N GLU A 28 -21.02 -19.94 -10.10
CA GLU A 28 -20.41 -20.99 -9.29
C GLU A 28 -19.60 -20.46 -8.08
N CYS A 29 -19.07 -19.23 -8.17
CA CYS A 29 -18.33 -18.60 -7.09
C CYS A 29 -19.22 -18.05 -5.97
N ALA A 30 -20.55 -18.11 -6.08
CA ALA A 30 -21.46 -17.55 -5.08
C ALA A 30 -21.28 -18.18 -3.68
N CYS A 31 -20.91 -19.46 -3.61
CA CYS A 31 -20.60 -20.15 -2.35
C CYS A 31 -19.11 -20.08 -1.97
N HIS A 32 -18.28 -19.36 -2.73
CA HIS A 32 -16.89 -19.16 -2.34
C HIS A 32 -16.78 -17.96 -1.40
N PRO A 33 -16.18 -18.14 -0.21
CA PRO A 33 -16.02 -17.07 0.75
C PRO A 33 -15.06 -16.00 0.24
N VAL A 34 -15.35 -14.75 0.59
CA VAL A 34 -14.53 -13.59 0.26
C VAL A 34 -14.06 -12.94 1.55
N ARG A 35 -12.76 -12.68 1.65
CA ARG A 35 -12.15 -11.91 2.75
C ARG A 35 -11.91 -10.48 2.32
N PHE A 36 -12.17 -9.55 3.22
CA PHE A 36 -11.97 -8.13 2.99
C PHE A 36 -10.62 -7.68 3.51
N PHE A 37 -9.93 -6.82 2.75
CA PHE A 37 -8.68 -6.23 3.20
C PHE A 37 -8.53 -4.76 2.81
N ALA A 38 -7.58 -4.09 3.46
CA ALA A 38 -7.12 -2.76 3.08
C ALA A 38 -5.61 -2.65 3.26
N ILE A 39 -4.90 -2.17 2.24
CA ILE A 39 -3.46 -1.88 2.30
C ILE A 39 -3.31 -0.45 2.83
N LEU A 40 -2.91 -0.29 4.08
CA LEU A 40 -2.75 0.99 4.76
C LEU A 40 -1.28 1.42 4.66
N SER A 41 -1.03 2.58 4.07
CA SER A 41 0.34 3.01 3.71
C SER A 41 0.48 4.53 3.68
N MET A 42 1.72 5.00 3.53
CA MET A 42 2.00 6.38 3.12
C MET A 42 2.51 6.44 1.68
N GLN A 43 2.48 7.62 1.06
CA GLN A 43 3.08 7.83 -0.26
C GLN A 43 4.56 7.42 -0.25
N ARG A 44 4.98 6.81 -1.36
CA ARG A 44 6.36 6.35 -1.63
C ARG A 44 6.90 5.28 -0.66
N SER A 45 6.00 4.53 -0.03
CA SER A 45 6.34 3.38 0.83
C SER A 45 6.33 2.02 0.10
N GLY A 46 6.23 2.02 -1.24
CA GLY A 46 6.23 0.80 -2.04
C GLY A 46 4.86 0.12 -2.22
N SER A 47 3.78 0.73 -1.73
CA SER A 47 2.42 0.15 -1.79
C SER A 47 1.88 -0.04 -3.20
N GLY A 48 2.24 0.81 -4.17
CA GLY A 48 1.91 0.57 -5.57
C GLY A 48 2.52 -0.72 -6.13
N TRP A 49 3.81 -0.95 -5.86
CA TRP A 49 4.51 -2.18 -6.26
C TRP A 49 3.94 -3.40 -5.54
N PHE A 50 3.75 -3.30 -4.23
CA PHE A 50 3.16 -4.36 -3.41
C PHE A 50 1.75 -4.75 -3.87
N GLU A 51 0.91 -3.76 -4.18
CA GLU A 51 -0.42 -3.99 -4.75
C GLU A 51 -0.35 -4.76 -6.07
N THR A 52 0.59 -4.44 -6.97
CA THR A 52 0.73 -5.20 -8.22
C THR A 52 1.15 -6.65 -8.00
N LEU A 53 1.91 -6.94 -6.92
CA LEU A 53 2.23 -8.31 -6.53
C LEU A 53 0.96 -9.06 -6.09
N LEU A 54 0.13 -8.44 -5.26
CA LEU A 54 -1.13 -9.06 -4.83
C LEU A 54 -2.09 -9.27 -6.01
N ASN A 55 -2.23 -8.29 -6.89
CA ASN A 55 -3.07 -8.38 -8.10
C ASN A 55 -2.55 -9.38 -9.16
N ASN A 56 -1.34 -9.91 -9.01
CA ASN A 56 -0.86 -11.04 -9.80
C ASN A 56 -1.47 -12.37 -9.35
N HIS A 57 -1.95 -12.46 -8.10
CA HIS A 57 -2.69 -13.62 -7.62
C HIS A 57 -4.09 -13.64 -8.25
N THR A 58 -4.51 -14.79 -8.80
CA THR A 58 -5.79 -14.83 -9.54
C THR A 58 -7.03 -14.65 -8.65
N ASN A 59 -6.95 -15.05 -7.37
CA ASN A 59 -8.05 -14.88 -6.41
C ASN A 59 -7.98 -13.62 -5.53
N ILE A 60 -7.04 -12.70 -5.76
CA ILE A 60 -6.95 -11.43 -5.03
C ILE A 60 -7.27 -10.27 -5.99
N SER A 61 -8.12 -9.34 -5.54
CA SER A 61 -8.39 -8.08 -6.24
C SER A 61 -8.22 -6.89 -5.31
N SER A 62 -7.22 -6.07 -5.57
CA SER A 62 -7.00 -4.75 -4.94
C SER A 62 -7.36 -3.66 -5.94
N ASN A 63 -8.32 -2.81 -5.58
CA ASN A 63 -8.96 -1.84 -6.46
C ASN A 63 -8.26 -0.47 -6.54
N GLY A 64 -6.95 -0.41 -6.25
CA GLY A 64 -6.20 0.83 -6.31
C GLY A 64 -6.51 1.80 -5.16
N GLU A 65 -6.12 3.05 -5.36
CA GLU A 65 -6.20 4.12 -4.38
C GLU A 65 -7.50 4.91 -4.50
N ILE A 66 -8.63 4.25 -4.20
CA ILE A 66 -9.97 4.79 -4.48
C ILE A 66 -10.25 6.11 -3.77
N PHE A 67 -9.67 6.31 -2.57
CA PHE A 67 -9.84 7.50 -1.73
C PHE A 67 -8.85 8.64 -2.04
N SER A 68 -8.04 8.50 -3.09
CA SER A 68 -7.33 9.65 -3.67
C SER A 68 -8.30 10.73 -4.20
N VAL A 69 -9.50 10.30 -4.63
CA VAL A 69 -10.58 11.18 -5.09
C VAL A 69 -11.27 11.83 -3.89
N LYS A 70 -11.14 13.17 -3.76
CA LYS A 70 -11.64 13.95 -2.62
C LYS A 70 -13.13 13.72 -2.32
N VAL A 71 -13.98 13.68 -3.34
CA VAL A 71 -15.45 13.51 -3.18
C VAL A 71 -15.79 12.20 -2.45
N ARG A 72 -15.00 11.14 -2.64
CA ARG A 72 -15.26 9.83 -2.01
C ARG A 72 -14.90 9.78 -0.51
N ARG A 73 -14.26 10.83 -0.01
CA ARG A 73 -13.84 10.98 1.39
C ARG A 73 -14.25 12.34 1.97
N SER A 74 -15.37 12.88 1.48
CA SER A 74 -15.93 14.15 1.96
C SER A 74 -16.43 14.04 3.40
N ASN A 75 -16.96 12.88 3.79
CA ASN A 75 -17.40 12.54 5.14
C ASN A 75 -17.41 11.02 5.34
N ILE A 76 -17.70 10.58 6.57
CA ILE A 76 -17.73 9.17 6.93
C ILE A 76 -18.82 8.36 6.21
N SER A 77 -20.01 8.91 5.95
CA SER A 77 -21.08 8.22 5.22
C SER A 77 -20.61 7.84 3.81
N THR A 78 -20.01 8.80 3.09
CA THR A 78 -19.50 8.56 1.74
C THR A 78 -18.35 7.56 1.72
N ILE A 79 -17.49 7.55 2.76
CA ILE A 79 -16.45 6.54 2.92
C ILE A 79 -17.06 5.15 3.07
N VAL A 80 -18.04 5.00 3.98
CA VAL A 80 -18.72 3.73 4.26
C VAL A 80 -19.45 3.21 3.02
N GLU A 81 -20.21 4.06 2.33
CA GLU A 81 -20.88 3.72 1.07
C GLU A 81 -19.89 3.23 0.00
N THR A 82 -18.72 3.88 -0.08
CA THR A 82 -17.67 3.48 -1.02
C THR A 82 -17.06 2.13 -0.64
N LEU A 83 -16.78 1.89 0.64
CA LEU A 83 -16.28 0.60 1.13
C LEU A 83 -17.31 -0.52 0.88
N ASP A 84 -18.59 -0.27 1.15
CA ASP A 84 -19.65 -1.24 0.92
C ASP A 84 -19.76 -1.63 -0.56
N LYS A 85 -19.63 -0.67 -1.49
CA LYS A 85 -19.56 -0.97 -2.93
C LYS A 85 -18.37 -1.84 -3.30
N VAL A 86 -17.18 -1.55 -2.77
CA VAL A 86 -15.97 -2.35 -3.02
C VAL A 86 -16.12 -3.76 -2.47
N TYR A 87 -16.56 -3.89 -1.22
CA TYR A 87 -16.67 -5.17 -0.53
C TYR A 87 -17.88 -6.01 -1.00
N ASN A 88 -18.91 -5.38 -1.59
CA ASN A 88 -19.96 -6.10 -2.29
C ASN A 88 -19.57 -6.58 -3.70
N LEU A 89 -18.33 -6.29 -4.15
CA LEU A 89 -17.81 -6.56 -5.50
C LEU A 89 -18.50 -5.75 -6.62
N ASP A 90 -19.15 -4.63 -6.29
CA ASP A 90 -19.78 -3.74 -7.27
C ASP A 90 -18.84 -2.63 -7.77
N TRP A 91 -17.57 -2.66 -7.34
CA TRP A 91 -16.58 -1.70 -7.80
C TRP A 91 -15.90 -2.15 -9.10
N PHE A 92 -16.20 -1.45 -10.19
CA PHE A 92 -15.59 -1.73 -11.48
C PHE A 92 -14.20 -1.09 -11.58
N SER A 93 -13.17 -1.92 -11.75
CA SER A 93 -11.81 -1.45 -12.00
C SER A 93 -11.07 -2.42 -12.93
N SER A 94 -9.90 -2.02 -13.44
CA SER A 94 -9.03 -2.93 -14.19
C SER A 94 -8.48 -4.09 -13.35
N ALA A 95 -8.67 -4.06 -12.02
CA ALA A 95 -8.31 -5.15 -11.12
C ALA A 95 -9.43 -6.19 -10.96
N SER A 96 -10.63 -5.94 -11.49
CA SER A 96 -11.72 -6.93 -11.53
C SER A 96 -11.25 -8.17 -12.30
N LYS A 97 -11.51 -9.35 -11.73
CA LYS A 97 -11.05 -10.63 -12.28
C LYS A 97 -12.24 -11.42 -12.82
N ASN A 98 -12.00 -12.22 -13.86
CA ASN A 98 -12.97 -13.15 -14.41
C ASN A 98 -13.02 -14.48 -13.61
N GLU A 99 -12.16 -14.65 -12.60
CA GLU A 99 -12.11 -15.83 -11.72
C GLU A 99 -12.82 -15.57 -10.39
N CYS A 100 -13.04 -16.63 -9.59
CA CYS A 100 -13.56 -16.51 -8.24
C CYS A 100 -12.59 -15.71 -7.34
N THR A 101 -12.95 -14.46 -7.05
CA THR A 101 -12.28 -13.63 -6.03
C THR A 101 -12.48 -14.25 -4.64
N ALA A 102 -11.37 -14.49 -3.93
CA ALA A 102 -11.35 -14.98 -2.55
C ALA A 102 -10.90 -13.90 -1.56
N ALA A 103 -10.20 -12.85 -2.02
CA ALA A 103 -9.88 -11.67 -1.24
C ALA A 103 -10.08 -10.40 -2.08
N VAL A 104 -10.82 -9.43 -1.54
CA VAL A 104 -11.05 -8.14 -2.17
C VAL A 104 -10.68 -6.99 -1.23
N GLY A 105 -10.08 -5.96 -1.80
CA GLY A 105 -9.64 -4.82 -1.02
C GLY A 105 -9.28 -3.62 -1.87
N LEU A 106 -8.56 -2.72 -1.23
CA LEU A 106 -8.10 -1.46 -1.80
C LEU A 106 -6.78 -1.05 -1.17
N LYS A 107 -6.12 -0.08 -1.79
CA LYS A 107 -5.01 0.66 -1.22
C LYS A 107 -5.52 1.98 -0.65
N TRP A 108 -5.09 2.33 0.56
CA TRP A 108 -5.53 3.53 1.25
C TRP A 108 -4.36 4.23 1.91
N MET A 109 -4.12 5.48 1.51
CA MET A 109 -3.07 6.26 2.14
C MET A 109 -3.57 6.89 3.45
N LEU A 110 -2.71 6.95 4.48
CA LEU A 110 -3.09 7.46 5.80
C LEU A 110 -3.68 8.88 5.76
N ASN A 111 -3.20 9.73 4.84
CA ASN A 111 -3.66 11.10 4.66
C ASN A 111 -4.96 11.25 3.83
N GLN A 112 -5.65 10.15 3.51
CA GLN A 112 -6.85 10.14 2.67
C GLN A 112 -8.13 9.91 3.46
N GLY A 113 -8.33 10.64 4.56
CA GLY A 113 -9.50 10.50 5.42
C GLY A 113 -9.39 9.37 6.45
N LEU A 114 -8.50 8.40 6.24
CA LEU A 114 -8.31 7.26 7.14
C LEU A 114 -7.97 7.69 8.58
N MET A 115 -6.96 8.54 8.75
CA MET A 115 -6.56 9.02 10.08
C MET A 115 -7.57 10.00 10.69
N GLN A 116 -8.32 10.71 9.84
CA GLN A 116 -9.31 11.72 10.26
C GLN A 116 -10.57 11.05 10.83
N HIS A 117 -11.02 9.95 10.23
CA HIS A 117 -12.21 9.19 10.63
C HIS A 117 -11.85 7.82 11.23
N HIS A 118 -10.73 7.75 11.95
CA HIS A 118 -10.17 6.47 12.41
C HIS A 118 -11.12 5.72 13.34
N VAL A 119 -11.89 6.40 14.19
CA VAL A 119 -12.83 5.78 15.14
C VAL A 119 -13.88 4.96 14.39
N GLU A 120 -14.56 5.59 13.44
CA GLU A 120 -15.64 4.98 12.66
C GLU A 120 -15.11 3.92 11.69
N ILE A 121 -13.91 4.13 11.12
CA ILE A 121 -13.29 3.17 10.22
C ILE A 121 -12.82 1.92 10.99
N VAL A 122 -12.28 2.06 12.20
CA VAL A 122 -11.91 0.93 13.07
C VAL A 122 -13.15 0.12 13.43
N GLU A 123 -14.26 0.79 13.78
CA GLU A 123 -15.54 0.13 14.02
C GLU A 123 -16.04 -0.61 12.77
N TYR A 124 -15.98 0.03 11.60
CA TYR A 124 -16.33 -0.61 10.32
C TYR A 124 -15.47 -1.86 10.08
N PHE A 125 -14.14 -1.77 10.28
CA PHE A 125 -13.21 -2.88 10.06
C PHE A 125 -13.53 -4.06 10.97
N LYS A 126 -13.82 -3.80 12.25
CA LYS A 126 -14.20 -4.84 13.21
C LYS A 126 -15.53 -5.49 12.85
N ARG A 127 -16.55 -4.67 12.53
CA ARG A 127 -17.90 -5.14 12.19
C ARG A 127 -17.92 -5.93 10.88
N ARG A 128 -17.10 -5.53 9.90
CA ARG A 128 -17.06 -6.09 8.55
C ARG A 128 -15.89 -7.04 8.33
N GLY A 129 -15.16 -7.43 9.37
CA GLY A 129 -14.06 -8.40 9.24
C GLY A 129 -12.94 -7.95 8.29
N VAL A 130 -12.68 -6.65 8.16
CA VAL A 130 -11.65 -6.13 7.25
C VAL A 130 -10.27 -6.36 7.86
N SER A 131 -9.41 -7.03 7.10
CA SER A 131 -8.03 -7.29 7.47
C SER A 131 -7.12 -6.15 7.01
N ALA A 132 -6.47 -5.45 7.94
CA ALA A 132 -5.55 -4.36 7.62
C ALA A 132 -4.14 -4.89 7.32
N ILE A 133 -3.55 -4.46 6.20
CA ILE A 133 -2.16 -4.73 5.85
C ILE A 133 -1.42 -3.41 5.88
N PHE A 134 -0.64 -3.17 6.94
CA PHE A 134 0.23 -2.01 7.02
C PHE A 134 1.48 -2.24 6.19
N LEU A 135 1.78 -1.31 5.28
CA LEU A 135 3.03 -1.30 4.54
C LEU A 135 3.71 0.06 4.69
N PHE A 136 4.80 0.06 5.46
CA PHE A 136 5.64 1.23 5.68
C PHE A 136 7.03 1.06 5.06
N ARG A 137 7.82 2.13 5.06
CA ARG A 137 9.21 2.11 4.60
C ARG A 137 10.08 2.55 5.76
N ARG A 138 11.08 1.76 6.14
CA ARG A 138 11.96 2.09 7.26
C ARG A 138 12.89 3.24 6.92
N ASN A 139 13.46 3.26 5.72
CA ASN A 139 14.36 4.34 5.33
C ASN A 139 13.57 5.59 4.93
N LEU A 140 13.29 6.45 5.90
CA LEU A 140 12.47 7.65 5.71
C LEU A 140 13.18 8.75 4.91
N LEU A 141 14.52 8.82 4.97
CA LEU A 141 15.30 9.70 4.10
C LEU A 141 15.09 9.33 2.63
N ARG A 142 15.23 8.05 2.28
CA ARG A 142 15.00 7.58 0.90
C ARG A 142 13.53 7.66 0.49
N ARG A 143 12.60 7.56 1.44
CA ARG A 143 11.18 7.87 1.19
C ARG A 143 11.02 9.32 0.76
N MET A 144 11.59 10.26 1.52
CA MET A 144 11.52 11.69 1.24
C MET A 144 12.16 12.06 -0.11
N ILE A 145 13.34 11.52 -0.42
CA ILE A 145 13.98 11.68 -1.74
C ILE A 145 13.01 11.27 -2.86
N SER A 146 12.35 10.12 -2.69
CA SER A 146 11.39 9.64 -3.69
C SER A 146 10.10 10.48 -3.75
N VAL A 147 9.71 11.14 -2.66
CA VAL A 147 8.58 12.10 -2.66
C VAL A 147 8.96 13.33 -3.48
N LEU A 148 10.13 13.91 -3.21
CA LEU A 148 10.62 15.10 -3.92
C LEU A 148 10.80 14.84 -5.42
N ALA A 149 11.41 13.70 -5.78
CA ALA A 149 11.57 13.32 -7.19
C ALA A 149 10.22 13.09 -7.90
N ASN A 150 9.25 12.47 -7.24
CA ASN A 150 7.91 12.30 -7.81
C ASN A 150 7.19 13.64 -7.99
N SER A 151 7.33 14.56 -7.04
CA SER A 151 6.76 15.91 -7.14
C SER A 151 7.37 16.70 -8.28
N TYR A 152 8.69 16.57 -8.48
CA TYR A 152 9.37 17.18 -9.61
C TYR A 152 8.87 16.64 -10.94
N ASP A 153 8.79 15.32 -11.11
CA ASP A 153 8.26 14.72 -12.35
C ASP A 153 6.79 15.09 -12.61
N GLN A 154 5.99 15.34 -11.56
CA GLN A 154 4.61 15.81 -11.76
C GLN A 154 4.55 17.18 -12.45
N ALA A 155 5.52 18.05 -12.18
CA ALA A 155 5.64 19.36 -12.81
C ALA A 155 6.39 19.29 -14.16
N ALA A 156 7.54 18.62 -14.19
CA ALA A 156 8.45 18.57 -15.32
C ALA A 156 8.02 17.57 -16.40
N LYS A 157 7.25 16.53 -16.04
CA LYS A 157 6.72 15.49 -16.94
C LYS A 157 7.80 14.87 -17.82
N LEU A 158 8.81 14.29 -17.17
CA LEU A 158 10.09 13.91 -17.80
C LEU A 158 9.97 12.81 -18.85
N LEU A 159 8.87 12.06 -18.85
CA LEU A 159 8.62 10.98 -19.80
C LEU A 159 7.65 11.43 -20.89
N ASN A 160 8.20 12.08 -21.92
CA ASN A 160 7.46 12.56 -23.09
C ASN A 160 6.22 13.40 -22.73
N GLY A 161 6.37 14.34 -21.78
CA GLY A 161 5.26 15.19 -21.35
C GLY A 161 4.20 14.47 -20.50
N THR A 162 4.52 13.29 -19.97
CA THR A 162 3.65 12.54 -19.05
C THR A 162 4.32 12.32 -17.70
N HIS A 163 3.58 12.57 -16.61
CA HIS A 163 3.98 12.18 -15.25
C HIS A 163 3.78 10.68 -15.05
N LYS A 164 4.78 9.97 -14.50
CA LYS A 164 4.63 8.56 -14.11
C LYS A 164 5.15 8.30 -12.69
N SER A 165 4.23 7.99 -11.78
CA SER A 165 4.60 7.64 -10.40
C SER A 165 5.27 6.25 -10.29
N HIS A 166 5.07 5.38 -11.30
CA HIS A 166 5.63 4.04 -11.42
C HIS A 166 6.01 3.76 -12.88
N VAL A 167 7.08 3.01 -13.08
CA VAL A 167 7.62 2.67 -14.41
C VAL A 167 7.79 1.16 -14.58
N HIS A 168 7.71 0.70 -15.83
CA HIS A 168 7.80 -0.73 -16.17
C HIS A 168 9.07 -1.07 -16.97
N SER A 169 9.89 -0.09 -17.31
CA SER A 169 11.16 -0.28 -17.99
C SER A 169 12.33 0.32 -17.20
N HIS A 170 13.51 -0.27 -17.36
CA HIS A 170 14.74 0.27 -16.79
C HIS A 170 15.10 1.63 -17.40
N HIS A 171 14.86 1.81 -18.70
CA HIS A 171 15.13 3.07 -19.39
C HIS A 171 14.34 4.25 -18.79
N GLU A 172 13.03 4.10 -18.60
CA GLU A 172 12.21 5.14 -17.95
C GLU A 172 12.64 5.37 -16.49
N ALA A 173 13.00 4.30 -15.77
CA ALA A 173 13.52 4.40 -14.40
C ALA A 173 14.81 5.23 -14.34
N ASP A 174 15.71 5.02 -15.29
CA ASP A 174 16.99 5.73 -15.37
C ASP A 174 16.77 7.20 -15.72
N ILE A 175 15.82 7.54 -16.59
CA ILE A 175 15.45 8.93 -16.88
C ILE A 175 14.96 9.64 -15.61
N LEU A 176 14.00 9.04 -14.89
CA LEU A 176 13.45 9.64 -13.67
C LEU A 176 14.49 9.73 -12.54
N ALA A 177 15.43 8.79 -12.47
CA ALA A 177 16.48 8.77 -11.45
C ALA A 177 17.57 9.84 -11.66
N LYS A 178 17.62 10.51 -12.83
CA LYS A 178 18.58 11.61 -13.08
C LYS A 178 18.34 12.82 -12.20
N TYR A 179 17.09 13.08 -11.83
CA TYR A 179 16.77 14.20 -10.95
C TYR A 179 17.21 13.88 -9.52
N LYS A 180 18.05 14.76 -8.96
CA LYS A 180 18.56 14.70 -7.60
C LYS A 180 17.98 15.87 -6.81
N PRO A 181 17.03 15.67 -5.90
CA PRO A 181 16.51 16.78 -5.10
C PRO A 181 17.57 17.36 -4.15
N VAL A 182 17.49 18.67 -3.93
CA VAL A 182 18.11 19.35 -2.80
C VAL A 182 17.21 19.19 -1.58
N ILE A 183 17.75 18.67 -0.48
CA ILE A 183 17.02 18.49 0.78
C ILE A 183 17.25 19.69 1.69
N ASN A 184 16.17 20.23 2.26
CA ASN A 184 16.27 21.22 3.32
C ASN A 184 16.76 20.55 4.62
N ALA A 185 18.05 20.71 4.93
CA ALA A 185 18.71 20.12 6.09
C ALA A 185 18.10 20.58 7.42
N THR A 186 17.65 21.84 7.52
CA THR A 186 17.04 22.41 8.73
C THR A 186 15.72 21.75 9.09
N LEU A 187 14.91 21.37 8.09
CA LEU A 187 13.62 20.71 8.28
C LEU A 187 13.70 19.18 8.23
N LEU A 188 14.89 18.62 8.01
CA LEU A 188 15.07 17.19 7.80
C LEU A 188 14.61 16.36 9.00
N ILE A 189 15.22 16.56 10.17
CA ILE A 189 14.88 15.82 11.40
C ILE A 189 13.40 15.98 11.77
N PRO A 190 12.81 17.20 11.81
CA PRO A 190 11.38 17.38 12.07
C PRO A 190 10.49 16.59 11.10
N ASN A 191 10.79 16.62 9.80
CA ASN A 191 10.02 15.89 8.79
C ASN A 191 10.12 14.37 8.96
N LEU A 192 11.30 13.84 9.30
CA LEU A 192 11.47 12.41 9.58
C LEU A 192 10.64 12.01 10.81
N ARG A 193 10.71 12.80 11.88
CA ARG A 193 9.97 12.57 13.13
C ARG A 193 8.46 12.55 12.92
N GLN A 194 7.92 13.54 12.20
CA GLN A 194 6.49 13.63 11.93
C GLN A 194 5.94 12.35 11.25
N VAL A 195 6.75 11.73 10.40
CA VAL A 195 6.36 10.51 9.68
C VAL A 195 6.39 9.31 10.62
N GLU A 196 7.39 9.20 11.48
CA GLU A 196 7.42 8.16 12.53
C GLU A 196 6.22 8.29 13.45
N GLU A 197 5.93 9.50 13.95
CA GLU A 197 4.78 9.78 14.80
C GLU A 197 3.46 9.41 14.11
N THR A 198 3.30 9.78 12.83
CA THR A 198 2.10 9.43 12.05
C THR A 198 1.98 7.91 11.88
N THR A 199 3.10 7.20 11.72
CA THR A 199 3.13 5.73 11.60
C THR A 199 2.73 5.08 12.93
N ALA A 200 3.32 5.52 14.04
CA ALA A 200 3.01 5.03 15.38
C ALA A 200 1.53 5.24 15.70
N LYS A 201 1.01 6.44 15.43
CA LYS A 201 -0.40 6.79 15.64
C LYS A 201 -1.35 5.93 14.80
N ALA A 202 -1.00 5.61 13.56
CA ALA A 202 -1.82 4.72 12.73
C ALA A 202 -1.86 3.30 13.29
N LEU A 203 -0.73 2.78 13.78
CA LEU A 203 -0.68 1.46 14.42
C LEU A 203 -1.46 1.45 15.74
N GLU A 204 -1.37 2.53 16.53
CA GLU A 204 -2.14 2.70 17.76
C GLU A 204 -3.64 2.69 17.49
N TYR A 205 -4.11 3.52 16.55
CA TYR A 205 -5.54 3.62 16.21
C TYR A 205 -6.16 2.29 15.76
N PHE A 206 -5.39 1.49 15.02
CA PHE A 206 -5.87 0.23 14.44
C PHE A 206 -5.42 -1.01 15.23
N ASN A 207 -4.85 -0.84 16.43
CA ASN A 207 -4.30 -1.95 17.23
C ASN A 207 -5.33 -3.06 17.53
N SER A 208 -6.61 -2.69 17.65
CA SER A 208 -7.73 -3.59 17.96
C SER A 208 -8.36 -4.23 16.72
N THR A 209 -7.87 -3.90 15.52
CA THR A 209 -8.29 -4.53 14.26
C THR A 209 -7.40 -5.72 13.95
N ARG A 210 -7.92 -6.65 13.14
CA ARG A 210 -7.08 -7.72 12.57
C ARG A 210 -6.08 -7.12 11.60
N HIS A 211 -4.79 -7.14 11.94
CA HIS A 211 -3.76 -6.52 11.11
C HIS A 211 -2.45 -7.31 11.02
N ILE A 212 -1.67 -7.01 9.97
CA ILE A 212 -0.27 -7.40 9.81
C ILE A 212 0.55 -6.16 9.47
N VAL A 213 1.76 -6.05 10.02
CA VAL A 213 2.69 -4.94 9.75
C VAL A 213 3.86 -5.43 8.93
N LEU A 214 4.08 -4.76 7.81
CA LEU A 214 5.16 -5.03 6.88
C LEU A 214 5.96 -3.77 6.61
N TYR A 215 7.23 -3.97 6.31
CA TYR A 215 8.11 -2.92 5.85
C TYR A 215 8.65 -3.27 4.47
N TYR A 216 8.70 -2.28 3.60
CA TYR A 216 9.16 -2.39 2.22
C TYR A 216 10.48 -3.15 2.10
N GLU A 217 11.44 -2.82 2.97
CA GLU A 217 12.76 -3.43 2.98
C GLU A 217 12.71 -4.95 3.22
N ASP A 218 11.80 -5.42 4.09
CA ASP A 218 11.63 -6.85 4.35
C ASP A 218 11.00 -7.57 3.17
N VAL A 219 10.00 -6.95 2.53
CA VAL A 219 9.32 -7.53 1.37
C VAL A 219 10.27 -7.63 0.17
N VAL A 220 11.18 -6.66 0.02
CA VAL A 220 12.21 -6.67 -1.03
C VAL A 220 13.29 -7.73 -0.74
N ARG A 221 13.78 -7.82 0.50
CA ARG A 221 14.86 -8.74 0.88
C ARG A 221 14.39 -10.18 1.02
N ASN A 222 13.23 -10.39 1.63
CA ASN A 222 12.70 -11.70 1.97
C ASN A 222 11.32 -11.93 1.35
N ARG A 223 11.29 -12.71 0.27
CA ARG A 223 10.04 -13.06 -0.43
C ARG A 223 9.08 -13.92 0.40
N THR A 224 9.51 -14.54 1.49
CA THR A 224 8.58 -15.28 2.37
C THR A 224 7.53 -14.36 2.98
N LYS A 225 7.81 -13.06 3.13
CA LYS A 225 6.82 -12.06 3.59
C LYS A 225 5.58 -11.97 2.68
N LEU A 226 5.72 -12.27 1.39
CA LEU A 226 4.56 -12.37 0.49
C LEU A 226 3.74 -13.65 0.71
N SER A 227 4.35 -14.70 1.25
CA SER A 227 3.63 -15.91 1.68
C SER A 227 2.85 -15.63 2.96
N ASP A 228 3.45 -14.92 3.93
CA ASP A 228 2.78 -14.51 5.16
C ASP A 228 1.49 -13.71 4.87
N VAL A 229 1.51 -12.83 3.85
CA VAL A 229 0.32 -12.07 3.42
C VAL A 229 -0.75 -12.96 2.79
N GLN A 230 -0.35 -13.92 1.96
CA GLN A 230 -1.29 -14.87 1.35
C GLN A 230 -1.95 -15.74 2.43
N ASP A 231 -1.19 -16.18 3.42
CA ASP A 231 -1.71 -16.94 4.57
C ASP A 231 -2.62 -16.07 5.44
N PHE A 232 -2.23 -14.81 5.68
CA PHE A 232 -3.01 -13.84 6.44
C PHE A 232 -4.39 -13.60 5.80
N LEU A 233 -4.44 -13.53 4.46
CA LEU A 233 -5.65 -13.43 3.64
C LEU A 233 -6.30 -14.79 3.35
N LYS A 234 -5.74 -15.90 3.83
CA LYS A 234 -6.23 -17.27 3.63
C LYS A 234 -6.47 -17.62 2.14
N VAL A 235 -5.56 -17.20 1.28
CA VAL A 235 -5.55 -17.58 -0.14
C VAL A 235 -4.41 -18.57 -0.41
N PRO A 236 -4.50 -19.43 -1.43
CA PRO A 236 -3.43 -20.35 -1.78
C PRO A 236 -2.10 -19.62 -2.00
N ARG A 237 -0.99 -20.16 -1.50
CA ARG A 237 0.33 -19.57 -1.76
C ARG A 237 0.68 -19.72 -3.24
N ARG A 238 1.00 -18.61 -3.90
CA ARG A 238 1.49 -18.57 -5.29
C ARG A 238 2.71 -17.66 -5.39
N LYS A 239 3.49 -17.88 -6.46
CA LYS A 239 4.62 -17.02 -6.79
C LYS A 239 4.12 -15.71 -7.39
N LEU A 240 4.18 -14.64 -6.61
CA LEU A 240 3.77 -13.30 -7.04
C LEU A 240 4.86 -12.61 -7.86
N LYS A 241 4.46 -11.92 -8.92
CA LYS A 241 5.36 -11.15 -9.81
C LYS A 241 4.81 -9.75 -10.05
N SER A 242 5.71 -8.80 -10.27
CA SER A 242 5.37 -7.42 -10.65
C SER A 242 6.20 -7.01 -11.87
N ARG A 243 5.61 -6.19 -12.74
CA ARG A 243 6.31 -5.53 -13.85
C ARG A 243 6.92 -4.18 -13.45
N GLN A 244 6.62 -3.68 -12.26
CA GLN A 244 7.17 -2.39 -11.81
C GLN A 244 8.65 -2.50 -11.48
N VAL A 245 9.38 -1.46 -11.86
CA VAL A 245 10.82 -1.36 -11.69
C VAL A 245 11.15 -0.29 -10.65
N LYS A 246 12.10 -0.57 -9.75
CA LYS A 246 12.60 0.42 -8.77
C LYS A 246 13.36 1.52 -9.51
N ILE A 247 12.92 2.77 -9.32
CA ILE A 247 13.51 3.99 -9.91
C ILE A 247 14.87 4.29 -9.27
N HIS A 248 14.89 4.68 -8.00
CA HIS A 248 16.14 5.07 -7.33
C HIS A 248 16.92 3.84 -6.86
N ARG A 249 18.16 3.71 -7.33
CA ARG A 249 19.11 2.64 -7.00
C ARG A 249 20.45 3.24 -6.60
N GLY A 250 21.31 2.43 -5.97
CA GLY A 250 22.65 2.88 -5.60
C GLY A 250 22.71 3.87 -4.43
N PRO A 251 23.90 4.45 -4.20
CA PRO A 251 24.22 5.26 -3.01
C PRO A 251 23.44 6.58 -2.98
N LEU A 252 23.37 7.21 -1.81
CA LEU A 252 22.68 8.50 -1.65
C LEU A 252 23.31 9.61 -2.49
N SER A 253 24.63 9.59 -2.72
CA SER A 253 25.33 10.50 -3.64
C SER A 253 24.79 10.50 -5.07
N ASN A 254 24.17 9.38 -5.49
CA ASN A 254 23.50 9.28 -6.79
C ASN A 254 22.07 9.79 -6.78
N GLN A 255 21.53 10.16 -5.62
CA GLN A 255 20.10 10.45 -5.41
C GLN A 255 19.81 11.83 -4.85
N ILE A 256 20.78 12.54 -4.29
CA ILE A 256 20.63 13.90 -3.76
C ILE A 256 21.81 14.78 -4.16
N GLU A 257 21.56 16.09 -4.31
CA GLU A 257 22.59 17.06 -4.71
C GLU A 257 23.46 17.48 -3.53
N ASN A 258 22.85 17.77 -2.38
CA ASN A 258 23.52 18.33 -1.21
C ASN A 258 23.81 17.28 -0.12
N LEU A 259 24.45 16.17 -0.50
CA LEU A 259 24.73 15.04 0.41
C LEU A 259 25.44 15.47 1.70
N GLU A 260 26.48 16.29 1.60
CA GLU A 260 27.27 16.74 2.77
C GLU A 260 26.39 17.44 3.82
N HIS A 261 25.42 18.25 3.39
CA HIS A 261 24.51 18.96 4.29
C HIS A 261 23.54 17.99 4.97
N VAL A 262 23.09 16.95 4.24
CA VAL A 262 22.22 15.91 4.77
C VAL A 262 22.96 15.02 5.75
N GLU A 263 24.19 14.62 5.44
CA GLU A 263 25.05 13.86 6.34
C GLU A 263 25.30 14.66 7.62
N LYS A 264 25.72 15.91 7.51
CA LYS A 264 25.92 16.79 8.68
C LYS A 264 24.67 16.93 9.55
N ALA A 265 23.49 17.00 8.95
CA ALA A 265 22.23 17.11 9.70
C ALA A 265 21.81 15.80 10.39
N LEU A 266 22.18 14.64 9.84
CA LEU A 266 21.79 13.34 10.39
C LEU A 266 22.84 12.70 11.29
N ASN A 267 24.12 13.07 11.15
CA ASN A 267 25.22 12.50 11.93
C ASN A 267 25.01 12.78 13.43
N GLY A 268 25.13 11.74 14.27
CA GLY A 268 24.87 11.84 15.71
C GLY A 268 23.39 11.96 16.09
N SER A 269 22.46 11.89 15.12
CA SER A 269 21.02 11.86 15.38
C SER A 269 20.48 10.43 15.39
N GLN A 270 19.27 10.22 15.93
CA GLN A 270 18.58 8.92 15.87
C GLN A 270 18.34 8.40 14.43
N TYR A 271 18.45 9.28 13.42
CA TYR A 271 18.23 8.97 12.01
C TYR A 271 19.52 8.71 11.23
N GLU A 272 20.69 8.76 11.86
CA GLU A 272 21.98 8.53 11.21
C GLU A 272 22.00 7.22 10.41
N SER A 273 21.35 6.18 10.93
CA SER A 273 21.25 4.87 10.27
C SER A 273 20.63 4.95 8.85
N PHE A 274 19.80 5.95 8.54
CA PHE A 274 19.19 6.12 7.22
C PHE A 274 20.21 6.46 6.12
N LEU A 275 21.40 6.96 6.48
CA LEU A 275 22.51 7.17 5.57
C LEU A 275 23.03 5.85 4.97
N HIS A 276 22.91 4.73 5.71
CA HIS A 276 23.58 3.46 5.39
C HIS A 276 22.62 2.26 5.22
N ALA A 277 21.39 2.33 5.74
CA ALA A 277 20.51 1.16 5.94
C ALA A 277 20.14 0.35 4.67
N ASP A 278 20.27 0.91 3.47
CA ASP A 278 19.96 0.18 2.22
C ASP A 278 21.13 -0.71 1.72
N PHE A 279 22.30 -0.66 2.37
CA PHE A 279 23.52 -1.38 1.94
C PHE A 279 24.03 -2.46 2.89
N ARG A 280 23.36 -2.69 4.02
CA ARG A 280 23.69 -3.84 4.85
C ARG A 280 23.13 -5.10 4.15
N LYS A 281 24.02 -5.80 3.43
CA LYS A 281 23.77 -7.12 2.83
C LYS A 281 23.25 -8.10 3.89
#